data_AF-A0A844TVP6-F1
#
_entry.id   AF-A0A844TVP6-F1
#
_cell.length_a   1.000
_cell.length_b   1.000
_cell.length_c   1.000
_cell.angle_alpha   90.00
_cell.angle_beta   90.00
_cell.angle_gamma   90.00
#
_symmetry.space_group_name_H-M   'P 1'
#
loop_
_entity.id
_entity.type
_entity.pdbx_description
1 polymer ?
#
loop_
_entity_poly.entity_id
_entity_poly.type
_entity_poly.pdbx_seq_one_letter_code
_entity_poly.pdbx_strand_id
1 'polypeptide(L)'
;MKLENRSYELQQITSSDEQLIVLLLLQKRYIEACKLCEQEEDSVQNFFNKGIAYYYCQGYELALSCFKEALSSIAHLLGDSSESMLSKENIEKHFYNKEREDVETLCMQGVTRLYVNHFTEITRFYLLCNILMCMEKLEMWAEIDTLSSTMYGKQKISFVQKLLAKSNAEKQ
;
A
#
# COMPACT_ATOMS: atom_id res chain seq x y z
N MET A 1 14.85 -22.19 -14.25
CA MET A 1 13.58 -22.12 -15.00
C MET A 1 13.36 -20.65 -15.36
N LYS A 2 13.62 -20.25 -16.61
CA LYS A 2 13.42 -18.87 -17.07
C LYS A 2 11.92 -18.69 -17.28
N LEU A 3 11.28 -17.84 -16.50
CA LEU A 3 9.88 -17.46 -16.72
C LEU A 3 9.86 -16.60 -17.98
N GLU A 4 9.38 -17.18 -19.08
CA GLU A 4 9.22 -16.48 -20.35
C GLU A 4 8.25 -15.31 -20.17
N ASN A 5 8.70 -14.11 -20.56
CA ASN A 5 7.88 -12.94 -20.80
C ASN A 5 6.85 -13.26 -21.91
N ARG A 6 5.78 -13.96 -21.56
CA ARG A 6 4.61 -14.07 -22.45
C ARG A 6 3.77 -12.83 -22.22
N SER A 7 4.02 -11.81 -23.03
CA SER A 7 3.10 -10.70 -23.21
C SER A 7 1.81 -11.27 -23.79
N TYR A 8 0.82 -11.52 -22.92
CA TYR A 8 -0.52 -11.82 -23.38
C TYR A 8 -1.07 -10.53 -23.99
N GLU A 9 -1.39 -10.54 -25.28
CA GLU A 9 -2.21 -9.48 -25.86
C GLU A 9 -3.56 -9.54 -25.14
N LEU A 10 -3.81 -8.55 -24.30
CA LEU A 10 -5.04 -8.41 -23.52
C LEU A 10 -6.19 -8.15 -24.51
N GLN A 11 -6.76 -9.22 -25.07
CA GLN A 11 -7.99 -9.12 -25.86
C GLN A 11 -9.11 -8.63 -24.95
N GLN A 12 -9.77 -7.55 -25.39
CA GLN A 12 -10.91 -6.86 -24.79
C GLN A 12 -11.52 -7.57 -23.57
N ILE A 13 -10.96 -7.26 -22.40
CA ILE A 13 -11.45 -7.75 -21.12
C ILE A 13 -12.72 -6.97 -20.80
N THR A 14 -13.83 -7.68 -20.62
CA THR A 14 -15.16 -7.10 -20.44
C THR A 14 -15.75 -7.39 -19.05
N SER A 15 -14.97 -8.01 -18.14
CA SER A 15 -15.36 -8.23 -16.75
C SER A 15 -14.36 -7.56 -15.81
N SER A 16 -14.83 -6.53 -15.07
CA SER A 16 -14.15 -5.81 -13.98
C SER A 16 -12.62 -6.00 -13.91
N ASP A 17 -11.90 -5.19 -14.69
CA ASP A 17 -10.43 -5.18 -14.81
C ASP A 17 -9.71 -5.15 -13.45
N GLU A 18 -10.36 -4.61 -12.42
CA GLU A 18 -9.94 -4.62 -11.02
C GLU A 18 -9.53 -6.02 -10.50
N GLN A 19 -10.30 -7.07 -10.79
CA GLN A 19 -9.98 -8.42 -10.29
C GLN A 19 -8.74 -8.98 -10.98
N LEU A 20 -8.58 -8.70 -12.27
CA LEU A 20 -7.41 -9.11 -13.02
C LEU A 20 -6.16 -8.39 -12.52
N ILE A 21 -6.24 -7.09 -12.22
CA ILE A 21 -5.13 -6.33 -11.62
C ILE A 21 -4.66 -7.02 -10.33
N VAL A 22 -5.59 -7.36 -9.43
CA VAL A 22 -5.25 -8.04 -8.17
C VAL A 22 -4.58 -9.40 -8.43
N LEU A 23 -5.09 -10.19 -9.40
CA LEU A 23 -4.48 -11.47 -9.78
C LEU A 23 -3.07 -11.29 -10.34
N LEU A 24 -2.84 -10.28 -11.20
CA LEU A 24 -1.52 -9.97 -11.76
C LEU A 24 -0.53 -9.59 -10.65
N LEU A 25 -0.97 -8.76 -9.69
CA LEU A 25 -0.16 -8.38 -8.52
C LEU A 25 0.21 -9.60 -7.65
N LEU A 26 -0.75 -10.50 -7.38
CA LEU A 26 -0.50 -11.75 -6.65
C LEU A 26 0.48 -12.67 -7.38
N GLN A 27 0.42 -12.70 -8.72
CA GLN A 27 1.34 -13.46 -9.57
C GLN A 27 2.69 -12.76 -9.78
N LYS A 28 2.92 -11.60 -9.17
CA LYS A 28 4.12 -10.78 -9.32
C LYS A 28 4.36 -10.29 -10.77
N ARG A 29 3.29 -10.16 -11.55
CA ARG A 29 3.29 -9.66 -12.94
C ARG A 29 3.10 -8.15 -12.96
N TYR A 30 4.04 -7.44 -12.33
CA TYR A 30 3.90 -6.00 -12.02
C TYR A 30 3.84 -5.11 -13.25
N ILE A 31 4.59 -5.42 -14.31
CA ILE A 31 4.58 -4.63 -15.56
C ILE A 31 3.20 -4.67 -16.22
N GLU A 32 2.54 -5.84 -16.20
CA GLU A 32 1.21 -6.01 -16.79
C GLU A 32 0.15 -5.34 -15.91
N ALA A 33 0.30 -5.43 -14.58
CA ALA A 33 -0.54 -4.70 -13.64
C ALA A 33 -0.44 -3.18 -13.84
N CYS A 34 0.78 -2.62 -14.01
CA CYS A 34 0.98 -1.20 -14.31
C CYS A 34 0.18 -0.77 -15.54
N LYS A 35 0.35 -1.48 -16.67
CA LYS A 35 -0.32 -1.16 -17.93
C LYS A 35 -1.83 -1.18 -17.82
N LEU A 36 -2.38 -2.16 -17.09
CA LEU A 36 -3.82 -2.27 -16.92
C LEU A 36 -4.36 -1.19 -15.99
N CYS A 37 -3.67 -0.94 -14.87
CA CYS A 37 -3.99 0.16 -13.96
C CYS A 37 -4.00 1.54 -14.63
N GLU A 38 -3.11 1.80 -15.59
CA GLU A 38 -3.06 3.06 -16.36
C GLU A 38 -4.32 3.28 -17.24
N GLN A 39 -5.05 2.23 -17.57
CA GLN A 39 -6.28 2.29 -18.36
C GLN A 39 -7.53 2.44 -17.49
N GLU A 40 -7.44 2.08 -16.22
CA GLU A 40 -8.53 2.16 -15.25
C GLU A 40 -8.78 3.59 -14.76
N GLU A 41 -10.04 3.89 -14.45
CA GLU A 41 -10.44 5.15 -13.83
C GLU A 41 -9.77 5.35 -12.46
N ASP A 42 -9.41 6.59 -12.16
CA ASP A 42 -8.82 6.96 -10.90
C ASP A 42 -9.80 6.74 -9.75
N SER A 43 -9.39 5.91 -8.81
CA SER A 43 -10.18 5.47 -7.66
C SER A 43 -9.23 4.99 -6.57
N VAL A 44 -9.72 4.88 -5.33
CA VAL A 44 -8.88 4.48 -4.18
C VAL A 44 -8.15 3.16 -4.45
N GLN A 45 -8.87 2.13 -4.91
CA GLN A 45 -8.29 0.83 -5.18
C GLN A 45 -7.34 0.85 -6.38
N ASN A 46 -7.64 1.64 -7.42
CA ASN A 46 -6.76 1.76 -8.57
C ASN A 46 -5.46 2.49 -8.21
N PHE A 47 -5.52 3.61 -7.48
CA PHE A 47 -4.32 4.27 -6.97
C PHE A 47 -3.50 3.36 -6.05
N PHE A 48 -4.15 2.59 -5.18
CA PHE A 48 -3.47 1.61 -4.35
C PHE A 48 -2.71 0.60 -5.23
N ASN A 49 -3.40 -0.02 -6.19
CA ASN A 49 -2.83 -1.05 -7.06
C ASN A 49 -1.74 -0.49 -7.99
N LYS A 50 -1.91 0.73 -8.53
CA LYS A 50 -0.88 1.51 -9.24
C LYS A 50 0.37 1.65 -8.39
N GLY A 51 0.20 2.05 -7.12
CA GLY A 51 1.31 2.22 -6.20
C GLY A 51 2.11 0.94 -5.98
N ILE A 52 1.45 -0.20 -5.80
CA ILE A 52 2.12 -1.50 -5.68
C ILE A 52 2.89 -1.83 -6.96
N ALA A 53 2.22 -1.71 -8.11
CA ALA A 53 2.81 -2.06 -9.39
C ALA A 53 4.07 -1.21 -9.68
N TYR A 54 3.99 0.10 -9.44
CA TYR A 54 5.12 1.02 -9.58
C TYR A 54 6.25 0.72 -8.59
N TYR A 55 5.93 0.42 -7.32
CA TYR A 55 6.94 0.10 -6.32
C TYR A 55 7.79 -1.10 -6.75
N TYR A 56 7.15 -2.19 -7.19
CA TYR A 56 7.88 -3.37 -7.65
C TYR A 56 8.56 -3.17 -9.02
N CYS A 57 8.11 -2.19 -9.81
CA CYS A 57 8.82 -1.71 -10.99
C CYS A 57 9.91 -0.67 -10.68
N GLN A 58 10.24 -0.41 -9.41
CA GLN A 58 11.24 0.56 -8.94
C GLN A 58 10.92 2.03 -9.24
N GLY A 59 9.66 2.35 -9.59
CA GLY A 59 9.17 3.72 -9.70
C GLY A 59 8.70 4.26 -8.35
N TYR A 60 9.61 4.42 -7.39
CA TYR A 60 9.26 4.69 -5.99
C TYR A 60 8.57 6.06 -5.78
N GLU A 61 8.93 7.08 -6.56
CA GLU A 61 8.29 8.40 -6.53
C GLU A 61 6.85 8.35 -7.04
N LEU A 62 6.63 7.61 -8.15
CA LEU A 62 5.29 7.38 -8.70
C LEU A 62 4.45 6.56 -7.73
N ALA A 63 5.03 5.52 -7.13
CA ALA A 63 4.37 4.70 -6.13
C ALA A 63 3.93 5.54 -4.92
N LEU A 64 4.85 6.36 -4.39
CA LEU A 64 4.59 7.28 -3.29
C LEU A 64 3.45 8.24 -3.62
N SER A 65 3.45 8.82 -4.83
CA SER A 65 2.38 9.70 -5.29
C SER A 65 1.03 8.98 -5.31
N CYS A 66 0.97 7.78 -5.91
CA CYS A 66 -0.26 7.00 -5.97
C CYS A 66 -0.79 6.63 -4.57
N PHE A 67 0.08 6.23 -3.65
CA PHE A 67 -0.35 5.92 -2.28
C PHE A 67 -0.87 7.14 -1.52
N LYS A 68 -0.28 8.33 -1.75
CA LYS A 68 -0.79 9.59 -1.17
C LYS A 68 -2.16 9.97 -1.71
N GLU A 69 -2.39 9.81 -3.02
CA GLU A 69 -3.70 10.06 -3.64
C GLU A 69 -4.78 9.10 -3.12
N ALA A 70 -4.45 7.81 -3.01
CA ALA A 70 -5.34 6.81 -2.40
C ALA A 70 -5.67 7.18 -0.95
N LEU A 71 -4.67 7.61 -0.16
CA LEU A 71 -4.85 7.96 1.26
C LEU A 71 -5.73 9.21 1.42
N SER A 72 -5.51 10.24 0.59
CA SER A 72 -6.33 11.45 0.55
C SER A 72 -7.79 11.12 0.23
N SER A 73 -7.99 10.27 -0.79
CA SER A 73 -9.32 9.82 -1.22
C SER A 73 -10.06 9.02 -0.13
N ILE A 74 -9.36 8.18 0.63
CA ILE A 74 -9.93 7.48 1.80
C ILE A 74 -10.29 8.46 2.92
N ALA A 75 -9.47 9.48 3.18
CA ALA A 75 -9.77 10.47 4.21
C ALA A 75 -11.09 11.20 3.94
N HIS A 76 -11.40 11.48 2.67
CA HIS A 76 -12.72 12.00 2.27
C HIS A 76 -13.86 11.01 2.50
N LEU A 77 -13.63 9.70 2.28
CA LEU A 77 -14.65 8.65 2.53
C LEU A 77 -14.98 8.47 4.02
N LEU A 78 -14.03 8.71 4.92
CA LEU A 78 -14.23 8.61 6.37
C LEU A 78 -14.98 9.81 6.97
N GLY A 79 -15.20 10.87 6.18
CA GLY A 79 -15.81 12.12 6.62
C GLY A 79 -14.94 12.87 7.64
N ASP A 80 -15.25 14.14 7.90
CA ASP A 80 -14.55 15.04 8.84
C ASP A 80 -14.66 14.61 10.33
N SER A 81 -14.95 13.32 10.59
CA SER A 81 -14.72 12.67 11.87
C SER A 81 -13.22 12.50 12.08
N SER A 82 -12.56 13.62 12.35
CA SER A 82 -11.17 13.78 12.76
C SER A 82 -10.78 13.00 14.03
N GLU A 83 -11.68 12.17 14.57
CA GLU A 83 -11.45 11.23 15.66
C GLU A 83 -12.03 9.82 15.42
N SER A 84 -12.28 9.41 14.17
CA SER A 84 -12.30 7.97 13.85
C SER A 84 -10.86 7.46 13.94
N MET A 85 -10.43 7.19 15.18
CA MET A 85 -9.22 6.46 15.48
C MET A 85 -9.17 5.23 14.58
N LEU A 86 -8.00 4.97 13.99
CA LEU A 86 -7.55 3.61 13.71
C LEU A 86 -7.76 2.84 15.01
N SER A 87 -8.92 2.18 15.17
CA SER A 87 -9.27 1.63 16.48
C SER A 87 -8.21 0.59 16.76
N LYS A 88 -7.45 0.83 17.83
CA LYS A 88 -6.34 -0.02 18.24
C LYS A 88 -6.79 -1.48 18.24
N GLU A 89 -8.04 -1.75 18.64
CA GLU A 89 -8.69 -3.05 18.60
C GLU A 89 -8.80 -3.69 17.21
N ASN A 90 -9.17 -2.97 16.15
CA ASN A 90 -9.32 -3.55 14.80
C ASN A 90 -7.98 -3.90 14.18
N ILE A 91 -6.97 -3.04 14.37
CA ILE A 91 -5.61 -3.30 13.89
C ILE A 91 -4.97 -4.36 14.75
N GLU A 92 -4.96 -4.22 16.07
CA GLU A 92 -4.39 -5.23 16.94
C GLU A 92 -5.02 -6.59 16.65
N LYS A 93 -6.35 -6.72 16.50
CA LYS A 93 -6.99 -8.00 16.12
C LYS A 93 -6.54 -8.52 14.74
N HIS A 94 -6.45 -7.66 13.72
CA HIS A 94 -5.99 -8.07 12.38
C HIS A 94 -4.51 -8.49 12.36
N PHE A 95 -3.71 -7.87 13.23
CA PHE A 95 -2.29 -8.15 13.42
C PHE A 95 -2.01 -9.14 14.58
N TYR A 96 -3.04 -9.56 15.35
CA TYR A 96 -2.94 -10.28 16.63
C TYR A 96 -2.36 -11.68 16.50
N ASN A 97 -2.22 -12.19 15.28
CA ASN A 97 -1.57 -13.47 15.01
C ASN A 97 -0.53 -13.38 13.88
N LYS A 98 -0.21 -12.16 13.43
CA LYS A 98 0.64 -11.89 12.25
C LYS A 98 2.01 -11.30 12.61
N GLU A 99 2.44 -11.35 13.87
CA GLU A 99 3.81 -10.97 14.29
C GLU A 99 4.92 -11.71 13.51
N ARG A 100 4.57 -12.80 12.80
CA ARG A 100 5.47 -13.58 11.95
C ARG A 100 5.37 -13.31 10.44
N GLU A 101 4.35 -12.59 9.97
CA GLU A 101 4.24 -12.24 8.55
C GLU A 101 4.99 -10.94 8.28
N ASP A 102 5.75 -10.92 7.19
CA ASP A 102 6.44 -9.72 6.73
C ASP A 102 5.41 -8.63 6.41
N VAL A 103 5.57 -7.43 6.99
CA VAL A 103 4.67 -6.29 6.78
C VAL A 103 4.58 -5.94 5.30
N GLU A 104 5.68 -6.07 4.55
CA GLU A 104 5.68 -5.89 3.10
C GLU A 104 4.75 -6.91 2.43
N THR A 105 4.82 -8.19 2.82
CA THR A 105 3.96 -9.25 2.27
C THR A 105 2.48 -9.00 2.56
N LEU A 106 2.16 -8.40 3.70
CA LEU A 106 0.78 -8.11 4.09
C LEU A 106 0.22 -6.87 3.41
N CYS A 107 0.97 -5.77 3.39
CA CYS A 107 0.50 -4.46 2.94
C CYS A 107 0.63 -4.25 1.42
N MET A 108 1.54 -4.99 0.76
CA MET A 108 1.77 -4.90 -0.69
C MET A 108 0.99 -5.94 -1.49
N GLN A 109 -0.29 -6.12 -1.14
CA GLN A 109 -1.23 -6.96 -1.87
C GLN A 109 -2.25 -6.10 -2.60
N GLY A 110 -2.61 -6.52 -3.82
CA GLY A 110 -3.66 -5.84 -4.58
C GLY A 110 -4.99 -5.86 -3.84
N VAL A 111 -5.72 -4.76 -3.91
CA VAL A 111 -7.02 -4.59 -3.25
C VAL A 111 -8.14 -4.40 -4.27
N THR A 112 -9.33 -4.85 -3.90
CA THR A 112 -10.57 -4.62 -4.65
C THR A 112 -11.34 -3.43 -4.06
N ARG A 113 -12.23 -2.81 -4.84
CA ARG A 113 -13.17 -1.79 -4.36
C ARG A 113 -14.03 -2.31 -3.20
N LEU A 114 -14.47 -3.57 -3.29
CA LEU A 114 -15.19 -4.22 -2.20
C LEU A 114 -14.34 -4.29 -0.93
N TYR A 115 -13.07 -4.65 -1.04
CA TYR A 115 -12.15 -4.67 0.10
C TYR A 115 -11.99 -3.28 0.71
N VAL A 116 -11.71 -2.27 -0.11
CA VAL A 116 -11.56 -0.88 0.34
C VAL A 116 -12.78 -0.41 1.11
N ASN A 117 -13.99 -0.71 0.62
CA ASN A 117 -15.24 -0.27 1.26
C ASN A 117 -15.55 -0.99 2.59
N HIS A 118 -15.20 -2.27 2.71
CA HIS A 118 -15.49 -3.06 3.93
C HIS A 118 -14.37 -2.95 4.97
N PHE A 119 -13.15 -2.66 4.54
CA PHE A 119 -11.94 -2.64 5.37
C PHE A 119 -11.21 -1.31 5.25
N THR A 120 -11.94 -0.19 5.28
CA THR A 120 -11.40 1.16 5.07
C THR A 120 -10.25 1.51 6.01
N GLU A 121 -10.40 1.22 7.31
CA GLU A 121 -9.36 1.51 8.31
C GLU A 121 -8.10 0.65 8.13
N ILE A 122 -8.26 -0.62 7.74
CA ILE A 122 -7.13 -1.52 7.44
C ILE A 122 -6.44 -1.07 6.15
N THR A 123 -7.21 -0.68 5.13
CA THR A 123 -6.70 -0.14 3.88
C THR A 123 -5.89 1.13 4.13
N ARG A 124 -6.41 2.03 4.98
CA ARG A 124 -5.71 3.23 5.43
C ARG A 124 -4.39 2.88 6.09
N PHE A 125 -4.38 1.89 6.98
CA PHE A 125 -3.15 1.43 7.63
C PHE A 125 -2.12 0.89 6.60
N TYR A 126 -2.56 0.05 5.66
CA TYR A 126 -1.67 -0.46 4.61
C TYR A 126 -1.08 0.67 3.76
N LEU A 127 -1.86 1.67 3.39
CA LEU A 127 -1.35 2.83 2.65
C LEU A 127 -0.26 3.57 3.42
N LEU A 128 -0.40 3.75 4.73
CA LEU A 128 0.63 4.37 5.56
C LEU A 128 1.92 3.54 5.57
N CYS A 129 1.81 2.22 5.71
CA CYS A 129 2.96 1.32 5.60
C CYS A 129 3.62 1.40 4.22
N ASN A 130 2.83 1.41 3.15
CA ASN A 130 3.32 1.47 1.77
C ASN A 130 4.03 2.80 1.48
N ILE A 131 3.53 3.92 2.04
CA ILE A 131 4.20 5.23 2.02
C ILE A 131 5.55 5.15 2.74
N LEU A 132 5.60 4.57 3.95
CA LEU A 132 6.86 4.41 4.69
C LEU A 132 7.89 3.56 3.93
N MET A 133 7.45 2.48 3.27
CA MET A 133 8.33 1.66 2.44
C MET A 133 8.87 2.44 1.23
N CYS A 134 8.05 3.26 0.57
CA CYS A 134 8.52 4.12 -0.51
C CYS A 134 9.53 5.16 0.00
N MET A 135 9.22 5.82 1.12
CA MET A 135 10.12 6.79 1.75
C MET A 135 11.46 6.16 2.15
N GLU A 136 11.47 4.91 2.61
CA GLU A 136 12.70 4.19 2.93
C GLU A 136 13.57 4.00 1.66
N LYS A 137 12.95 3.60 0.54
CA LYS A 137 13.66 3.44 -0.74
C LYS A 137 14.19 4.77 -1.30
N LEU A 138 13.54 5.87 -0.96
CA LEU A 138 13.89 7.23 -1.35
C LEU A 138 14.76 7.96 -0.31
N GLU A 139 15.15 7.29 0.78
CA GLU A 139 15.98 7.86 1.86
C GLU A 139 15.38 9.13 2.50
N MET A 140 14.06 9.24 2.55
CA MET A 140 13.31 10.38 3.12
C MET A 140 13.20 10.28 4.66
N TRP A 141 14.35 10.28 5.34
CA TRP A 141 14.43 9.94 6.78
C TRP A 141 13.71 10.91 7.72
N ALA A 142 13.60 12.20 7.35
CA ALA A 142 12.92 13.22 8.15
C ALA A 142 11.39 13.02 8.14
N GLU A 143 10.84 12.70 6.98
CA GLU A 143 9.43 12.40 6.78
C GLU A 143 9.04 11.08 7.44
N ILE A 144 9.93 10.07 7.36
CA ILE A 144 9.75 8.79 8.05
C ILE A 144 9.59 9.00 9.54
N ASP A 145 10.44 9.83 10.17
CA ASP A 145 10.38 10.09 11.60
C ASP A 145 9.06 10.75 12.02
N THR A 146 8.61 11.74 11.24
CA THR A 146 7.36 12.46 11.48
C THR A 146 6.14 11.54 11.38
N LEU A 147 6.09 10.73 10.31
CA LEU A 147 4.98 9.83 10.05
C LEU A 147 4.98 8.64 11.02
N SER A 148 6.16 8.03 11.23
CA SER A 148 6.32 6.88 12.11
C SER A 148 6.07 7.25 13.57
N SER A 149 6.44 8.44 14.03
CA SER A 149 6.11 8.91 15.38
C SER A 149 4.59 9.04 15.58
N THR A 150 3.88 9.53 14.55
CA THR A 150 2.41 9.62 14.56
C THR A 150 1.75 8.25 14.61
N MET A 151 2.33 7.25 13.92
CA MET A 151 1.86 5.86 13.95
C MET A 151 2.24 5.14 15.26
N TYR A 152 3.47 5.32 15.75
CA TYR A 152 4.03 4.64 16.91
C TYR A 152 3.37 5.08 18.22
N GLY A 153 3.10 6.38 18.39
CA GLY A 153 2.33 6.88 19.53
C GLY A 153 0.93 6.26 19.63
N LYS A 154 0.42 5.70 18.53
CA LYS A 154 -0.90 5.07 18.43
C LYS A 154 -0.84 3.53 18.41
N GLN A 155 0.25 2.91 17.94
CA GLN A 155 0.33 1.47 17.65
C GLN A 155 1.75 0.92 17.87
N LYS A 156 1.90 -0.11 18.70
CA LYS A 156 3.19 -0.78 18.96
C LYS A 156 3.51 -1.84 17.89
N ILE A 157 3.77 -1.41 16.67
CA ILE A 157 4.06 -2.31 15.54
C ILE A 157 5.57 -2.42 15.32
N SER A 158 6.10 -3.66 15.32
CA SER A 158 7.54 -3.94 15.23
C SER A 158 8.23 -3.32 14.00
N PHE A 159 7.55 -3.29 12.85
CA PHE A 159 8.07 -2.67 11.64
C PHE A 159 8.32 -1.16 11.80
N VAL A 160 7.34 -0.43 12.36
CA VAL A 160 7.45 1.01 12.61
C VAL A 160 8.59 1.31 13.59
N GLN A 161 8.77 0.45 14.61
CA GLN A 161 9.89 0.56 15.55
C GLN A 161 11.26 0.40 14.88
N LYS A 162 11.40 -0.61 13.99
CA LYS A 162 12.65 -0.84 13.25
C LYS A 162 12.98 0.33 12.34
N LEU A 163 11.98 0.88 11.63
CA LEU A 163 12.15 2.05 10.77
C LEU A 163 12.54 3.30 11.57
N LEU A 164 11.92 3.55 12.72
CA LEU A 164 12.30 4.64 13.61
C LEU A 164 13.74 4.50 14.11
N ALA A 165 14.14 3.29 14.52
CA ALA A 165 15.51 3.02 14.95
C ALA A 165 16.52 3.28 13.83
N LYS A 166 16.20 2.86 12.59
CA LYS A 166 17.03 3.12 11.41
C LYS A 166 17.12 4.61 11.07
N SER A 167 15.99 5.32 11.02
CA SER A 167 15.96 6.78 10.80
C SER A 167 16.79 7.53 11.84
N ASN A 168 16.75 7.12 13.12
CA ASN A 168 17.56 7.72 14.17
C ASN A 168 19.06 7.44 14.03
N ALA A 169 19.45 6.29 13.45
CA ALA A 169 20.85 5.96 13.20
C ALA A 169 21.43 6.75 12.03
N GLU A 170 20.67 6.96 10.96
CA GLU A 170 21.10 7.72 9.76
C GLU A 170 21.19 9.24 10.01
N LYS A 171 20.67 9.72 11.15
CA LYS A 171 20.81 11.13 11.59
C LYS A 171 22.08 11.40 12.42
N GLN A 172 22.83 10.37 12.82
CA GLN A 172 24.08 10.48 13.60
C GLN A 172 25.32 10.55 12.70
#